data_AF-A0A4Y2FN30-F1
#
_entry.id   AF-A0A4Y2FN30-F1
#
_cell.length_a   1.000
_cell.length_b   1.000
_cell.length_c   1.000
_cell.angle_alpha   90.00
_cell.angle_beta   90.00
_cell.angle_gamma   90.00
#
_symmetry.space_group_name_H-M   'P 1'
#
loop_
_entity.id
_entity.type
_entity.pdbx_description
1 polymer ?
#
loop_
_entity_poly.entity_id
_entity_poly.type
_entity_poly.pdbx_seq_one_letter_code
_entity_poly.pdbx_strand_id
1 'polypeptide(L)'
;MALAYFLYRHLELNEAIRQASTITIKEIAKFWQRARIPMRDKQNCQIKLEKLFKERQLLKKNKARNSSTQQAKESAFVSKLEHLFYVAHADVLTNKSVLQ
;
A
#
# COMPACT_ATOMS: atom_id res chain seq x y z
N MET A 1 -4.12 0.10 -8.67
CA MET A 1 -3.41 -1.01 -9.34
C MET A 1 -2.85 -2.03 -8.34
N ALA A 2 -1.95 -1.64 -7.44
CA ALA A 2 -1.29 -2.54 -6.49
C ALA A 2 -2.20 -3.32 -5.52
N LEU A 3 -3.19 -2.66 -4.89
CA LEU A 3 -4.12 -3.32 -3.97
C LEU A 3 -4.98 -4.36 -4.70
N ALA A 4 -5.46 -4.03 -5.90
CA ALA A 4 -6.27 -4.95 -6.71
C ALA A 4 -5.46 -6.19 -7.10
N TYR A 5 -4.19 -6.02 -7.50
CA TYR A 5 -3.30 -7.12 -7.82
C TYR A 5 -3.03 -8.03 -6.61
N PHE A 6 -2.77 -7.43 -5.43
CA PHE A 6 -2.62 -8.17 -4.19
C PHE A 6 -3.90 -8.95 -3.82
N LEU A 7 -5.07 -8.30 -3.92
CA LEU A 7 -6.35 -8.94 -3.60
C LEU A 7 -6.67 -10.09 -4.54
N TYR A 8 -6.41 -9.94 -5.85
CA TYR A 8 -6.54 -11.02 -6.81
C TYR A 8 -5.68 -12.23 -6.41
N ARG A 9 -4.40 -12.01 -6.10
CA ARG A 9 -3.50 -13.07 -5.66
C ARG A 9 -3.95 -13.77 -4.39
N HIS A 10 -4.35 -13.00 -3.39
CA HIS A 10 -4.71 -13.59 -2.10
C HIS A 10 -6.10 -14.24 -2.10
N LEU A 11 -7.07 -13.65 -2.80
CA LEU A 11 -8.48 -14.10 -2.78
C LEU A 11 -8.80 -15.10 -3.89
N GLU A 12 -8.24 -14.92 -5.09
CA GLU A 12 -8.52 -15.79 -6.24
C GLU A 12 -7.49 -16.91 -6.38
N LEU A 13 -6.20 -16.61 -6.16
CA LEU A 13 -5.13 -17.63 -6.23
C LEU A 13 -4.84 -18.32 -4.89
N ASN A 14 -5.55 -17.95 -3.82
CA ASN A 14 -5.38 -18.48 -2.46
C ASN A 14 -3.92 -18.43 -1.93
N GLU A 15 -3.10 -17.52 -2.44
CA GLU A 15 -1.73 -17.35 -1.96
C GLU A 15 -1.73 -16.82 -0.53
N ALA A 16 -0.80 -17.30 0.31
CA ALA A 16 -0.62 -16.76 1.65
C ALA A 16 -0.33 -15.25 1.59
N ILE A 17 -0.87 -14.47 2.55
CA ILE A 17 -0.72 -13.00 2.60
C ILE A 17 0.74 -12.56 2.41
N ARG A 18 1.68 -13.29 3.03
CA ARG A 18 3.11 -13.01 2.94
C ARG A 18 3.67 -13.22 1.52
N GLN A 19 3.25 -14.29 0.84
CA GLN A 19 3.68 -14.56 -0.53
C GLN A 19 3.05 -13.56 -1.50
N ALA A 20 1.73 -13.37 -1.44
CA ALA A 20 1.00 -12.44 -2.29
C ALA A 20 1.53 -11.00 -2.18
N SER A 21 1.84 -10.55 -0.96
CA SER A 21 2.42 -9.22 -0.72
C SER A 21 3.85 -9.12 -1.26
N THR A 22 4.68 -10.15 -1.06
CA THR A 22 6.05 -10.18 -1.61
C THR A 22 6.04 -10.04 -3.13
N ILE A 23 5.19 -10.81 -3.81
CA ILE A 23 5.12 -10.80 -5.27
C ILE A 23 4.57 -9.45 -5.77
N THR A 24 3.53 -8.94 -5.12
CA THR A 24 2.95 -7.64 -5.45
C THR A 24 4.00 -6.52 -5.35
N ILE A 25 4.76 -6.46 -4.26
CA ILE A 25 5.82 -5.44 -4.09
C ILE A 25 6.94 -5.62 -5.12
N LYS A 26 7.32 -6.86 -5.46
CA LYS A 26 8.32 -7.12 -6.51
C LYS A 26 7.87 -6.59 -7.88
N GLU A 27 6.62 -6.85 -8.28
CA GLU A 27 6.10 -6.37 -9.56
C GLU A 27 5.97 -4.84 -9.60
N ILE A 28 5.49 -4.25 -8.52
CA ILE A 28 5.42 -2.78 -8.39
C ILE A 28 6.83 -2.17 -8.44
N ALA A 29 7.80 -2.78 -7.78
CA ALA A 29 9.19 -2.31 -7.83
C ALA A 29 9.74 -2.34 -9.25
N LYS A 30 9.48 -3.39 -10.05
CA LYS A 30 9.89 -3.43 -11.46
C LYS A 30 9.26 -2.29 -12.26
N PHE A 31 7.98 -1.99 -12.03
CA PHE A 31 7.29 -0.89 -12.70
C PHE A 31 7.95 0.47 -12.38
N TRP A 32 8.21 0.75 -11.10
CA TRP A 32 8.88 2.00 -10.69
C TRP A 32 10.33 2.09 -11.17
N GLN A 33 11.06 0.97 -11.17
CA GLN A 33 12.41 0.90 -11.72
C GLN A 33 12.42 1.24 -13.22
N ARG A 34 11.45 0.75 -13.99
CA ARG A 34 11.30 1.13 -15.41
C ARG A 34 11.00 2.62 -15.58
N ALA A 35 10.22 3.20 -14.67
CA ALA A 35 9.95 4.64 -14.64
C ALA A 35 11.10 5.49 -14.08
N ARG A 36 12.23 4.88 -13.66
CA ARG A 36 13.36 5.54 -12.97
C ARG A 36 12.95 6.29 -11.70
N ILE A 37 11.89 5.84 -11.03
CA ILE A 37 11.42 6.42 -9.79
C ILE A 37 11.94 5.56 -8.64
N PRO A 38 12.68 6.15 -7.68
CA PRO A 38 13.18 5.41 -6.53
C PRO A 38 12.00 4.91 -5.68
N MET A 39 12.07 3.63 -5.28
CA MET A 39 11.15 3.05 -4.31
C MET A 39 11.84 3.03 -2.94
N ARG A 40 11.10 3.34 -1.85
CA ARG A 40 11.53 3.01 -0.49
C ARG A 40 11.78 1.52 -0.34
N ASP A 41 12.42 1.13 0.76
CA ASP A 41 12.68 -0.27 1.10
C ASP A 41 11.43 -1.16 0.91
N LYS A 42 11.59 -2.20 0.07
CA LYS A 42 10.58 -3.18 -0.28
C LYS A 42 9.96 -3.84 0.95
N GLN A 43 10.77 -4.09 1.99
CA GLN A 43 10.28 -4.72 3.23
C GLN A 43 9.28 -3.80 3.96
N ASN A 44 9.60 -2.51 4.05
CA ASN A 44 8.70 -1.52 4.64
C ASN A 44 7.40 -1.36 3.84
N CYS A 45 7.48 -1.36 2.51
CA CYS A 45 6.30 -1.35 1.65
C CYS A 45 5.43 -2.61 1.84
N GLN A 46 6.06 -3.77 1.98
CA GLN A 46 5.36 -5.03 2.24
C GLN A 46 4.61 -5.00 3.58
N ILE A 47 5.27 -4.60 4.66
CA ILE A 47 4.65 -4.52 6.00
C ILE A 47 3.46 -3.56 5.98
N LYS A 48 3.57 -2.42 5.30
CA LYS A 48 2.46 -1.47 5.15
C LYS A 48 1.29 -2.08 4.36
N LEU A 49 1.56 -2.80 3.28
CA LEU A 49 0.53 -3.47 2.48
C LEU A 49 -0.22 -4.53 3.30
N GLU A 50 0.50 -5.36 4.05
CA GLU A 50 -0.10 -6.37 4.93
C GLU A 50 -0.94 -5.72 6.04
N LYS A 51 -0.45 -4.63 6.64
CA LYS A 51 -1.19 -3.88 7.68
C LYS A 51 -2.48 -3.27 7.13
N LEU A 52 -2.45 -2.69 5.93
CA LEU A 52 -3.64 -2.16 5.27
C LEU A 52 -4.65 -3.24 4.93
N PHE A 53 -4.20 -4.43 4.53
CA PHE A 53 -5.10 -5.55 4.32
C PHE A 53 -5.82 -5.95 5.62
N LYS A 54 -5.11 -6.04 6.74
CA LYS A 54 -5.72 -6.31 8.05
C LYS A 54 -6.70 -5.21 8.47
N GLU A 55 -6.34 -3.94 8.27
CA GLU A 55 -7.22 -2.79 8.54
C GLU A 55 -8.51 -2.88 7.72
N ARG A 56 -8.41 -3.21 6.42
CA ARG A 56 -9.56 -3.48 5.56
C ARG A 56 -10.44 -4.61 6.07
N GLN A 57 -9.85 -5.72 6.54
CA GLN A 57 -10.62 -6.84 7.09
C GLN A 57 -11.41 -6.41 8.33
N LEU A 58 -10.81 -5.61 9.22
CA LEU A 58 -11.48 -5.06 10.39
C LEU A 58 -12.61 -4.09 10.03
N LEU A 59 -12.39 -3.22 9.03
CA LEU A 59 -13.43 -2.32 8.53
C LEU A 59 -14.59 -3.09 7.92
N LYS A 60 -14.32 -4.14 7.13
CA LYS A 60 -15.35 -5.00 6.54
C LYS A 60 -16.20 -5.68 7.63
N LYS A 61 -15.59 -6.13 8.73
CA LYS A 61 -16.30 -6.72 9.88
C LYS A 61 -17.21 -5.71 10.58
N ASN A 62 -16.78 -4.45 10.68
CA ASN A 62 -17.51 -3.39 11.37
C ASN A 62 -18.43 -2.57 10.46
N LYS A 63 -18.57 -2.93 9.18
CA LYS A 63 -19.35 -2.17 8.19
C LYS A 63 -20.82 -1.96 8.59
N ALA A 64 -21.40 -2.87 9.37
CA ALA A 64 -22.77 -2.73 9.86
C ALA A 64 -22.93 -1.65 10.94
N ARG A 65 -21.85 -1.23 11.61
CA ARG A 65 -21.86 -0.12 12.57
C ARG A 65 -21.78 1.20 11.81
N ASN A 66 -22.92 1.78 11.48
CA ASN A 66 -23.06 3.16 10.97
C ASN A 66 -22.75 4.21 12.06
N SER A 67 -21.56 4.13 12.66
CA SER A 67 -21.10 5.10 13.66
C SER A 67 -20.18 6.13 13.01
N SER A 68 -20.19 7.37 13.54
CA SER A 68 -19.27 8.44 13.13
C SER A 68 -17.80 8.00 13.18
N THR A 69 -17.44 7.23 14.22
CA THR A 69 -16.10 6.65 14.38
C THR A 69 -15.74 5.67 13.26
N GLN A 70 -16.69 4.87 12.79
CA GLN A 70 -16.47 3.93 11.69
C GLN A 70 -16.29 4.68 10.37
N GLN A 71 -17.12 5.69 10.08
CA GLN A 71 -16.96 6.54 8.90
C GLN A 71 -15.61 7.27 8.89
N ALA A 72 -15.16 7.80 10.03
CA ALA A 72 -13.85 8.42 10.14
C ALA A 72 -12.70 7.44 9.84
N LYS A 73 -12.80 6.18 10.32
CA LYS A 73 -11.81 5.14 10.02
C LYS A 73 -11.82 4.71 8.56
N GLU A 74 -13.00 4.65 7.93
CA GLU A 74 -13.12 4.36 6.49
C GLU A 74 -12.51 5.48 5.64
N SER A 75 -12.77 6.74 5.98
CA SER A 75 -12.15 7.90 5.32
C SER A 75 -10.62 7.90 5.47
N ALA A 76 -10.11 7.65 6.69
CA ALA A 76 -8.68 7.54 6.95
C ALA A 76 -8.04 6.37 6.19
N PHE A 77 -8.75 5.26 6.04
CA PHE A 77 -8.28 4.10 5.26
C PHE A 77 -8.14 4.42 3.76
N VAL A 78 -9.09 5.17 3.18
CA VAL A 78 -9.00 5.62 1.78
C VAL A 78 -7.77 6.52 1.58
N SER A 79 -7.54 7.48 2.47
CA SER A 79 -6.35 8.35 2.40
C SER A 79 -5.04 7.55 2.50
N LYS A 80 -4.95 6.57 3.41
CA LYS A 80 -3.76 5.69 3.51
C LYS A 80 -3.54 4.85 2.26
N LEU A 81 -4.61 4.41 1.58
CA LEU A 81 -4.51 3.65 0.34
C LEU A 81 -3.91 4.49 -0.79
N GLU A 82 -4.30 5.76 -0.89
CA GLU A 82 -3.72 6.69 -1.86
C GLU A 82 -2.23 6.84 -1.58
N HIS A 83 -1.85 7.14 -0.34
CA HIS A 83 -0.45 7.37 0.04
C HIS A 83 0.44 6.11 0.09
N LEU A 84 -0.11 4.89 -0.02
CA LEU A 84 0.66 3.65 0.09
C LEU A 84 1.83 3.58 -0.92
N PHE A 85 1.64 4.19 -2.10
CA PHE A 85 2.63 4.20 -3.19
C PHE A 85 3.04 5.61 -3.65
N TYR A 86 2.64 6.68 -2.93
CA TYR A 86 3.21 8.02 -3.14
C TYR A 86 4.65 8.04 -2.62
N VAL A 87 5.54 7.40 -3.37
CA VAL A 87 6.99 7.37 -3.10
C VAL A 87 7.69 8.57 -3.76
N ALA A 88 7.05 9.28 -4.69
CA ALA A 88 7.69 10.37 -5.43
C ALA A 88 7.87 11.67 -4.63
N HIS A 89 7.03 12.00 -3.65
CA HIS A 89 7.05 13.35 -3.06
C HIS A 89 7.88 13.51 -1.79
N ALA A 90 8.22 12.42 -1.09
CA ALA A 90 8.94 12.56 0.18
C ALA A 90 10.44 12.85 0.01
N ASP A 91 11.09 12.32 -1.05
CA ASP A 91 12.54 12.50 -1.25
C ASP A 91 12.89 13.63 -2.23
N VAL A 92 11.92 14.16 -2.99
CA VAL A 92 12.15 15.31 -3.89
C VAL A 92 12.39 16.61 -3.11
N LEU A 93 11.96 16.69 -1.85
CA LEU A 93 12.23 17.85 -0.98
C LEU A 93 13.55 17.74 -0.21
N THR A 94 14.13 16.54 -0.09
CA THR A 94 15.34 16.31 0.73
C THR A 94 16.63 16.40 -0.09
N ASN A 95 16.57 16.38 -1.44
CA ASN A 95 17.75 16.38 -2.30
C ASN A 95 17.85 17.61 -3.23
N LYS A 96 17.50 18.79 -2.71
CA LYS A 96 17.81 20.10 -3.32
C LYS A 96 19.04 20.77 -2.68
N SER A 97 20.00 20.00 -2.19
CA SER A 97 21.22 20.54 -1.54
C SER A 97 22.53 19.93 -2.04
N VAL A 98 22.56 19.32 -3.23
CA VAL A 98 23.82 18.94 -3.89
C VAL A 98 23.85 19.45 -5.33
N LEU A 99 23.79 20.77 -5.45
CA LEU A 99 24.29 21.53 -6.59
C LEU A 99 24.93 22.82 -6.04
N GLN A 100 26.11 22.66 -5.44
CA GLN A 100 27.13 23.70 -5.31
C GLN A 100 28.49 23.06 -5.55
#